data_AF-A0A7Y2ENJ6-F1
#
_entry.id   AF-A0A7Y2ENJ6-F1
#
_cell.length_a   1.000
_cell.length_b   1.000
_cell.length_c   1.000
_cell.angle_alpha   90.00
_cell.angle_beta   90.00
_cell.angle_gamma   90.00
#
_symmetry.space_group_name_H-M   'P 1'
#
loop_
_entity.id
_entity.type
_entity.pdbx_description
1 polymer ?
#
loop_
_entity_poly.entity_id
_entity_poly.type
_entity_poly.pdbx_seq_one_letter_code
_entity_poly.pdbx_strand_id
1 'polypeptide(L)'
;MKNAFLGLLSIVIAFMFLAILGEAVLRVNHVAKEALTGNTILKFELEEELGWVGTRDYAYSGELRDAAQQVYRVDITANENGFRAFGDPLHSQRRKVLFLGDSFTHALQVSDDKTYFSLLADRLDLEVFALGVDGYGTLQQFLMLDRYVDRIKPDAIVLQLCPNDFVNNHYQVELQSPRNNNGMRRPYWIDGAVQYRLPRAMPWLRHFANAHSRLLYFILTRLDRLSFKSG
;
A
#
# COMPACT_ATOMS: atom_id res chain seq x y z
N MET A 1 -5.00 -44.49 32.39
CA MET A 1 -3.88 -43.77 31.75
C MET A 1 -3.84 -43.95 30.23
N LYS A 2 -3.83 -45.17 29.67
CA LYS A 2 -3.80 -45.41 28.21
C LYS A 2 -4.96 -44.77 27.43
N ASN A 3 -6.19 -44.84 27.93
CA ASN A 3 -7.36 -44.27 27.25
C ASN A 3 -7.36 -42.73 27.25
N ALA A 4 -6.82 -42.10 28.31
CA ALA A 4 -6.65 -40.65 28.37
C ALA A 4 -5.55 -40.18 27.40
N PHE A 5 -4.47 -40.94 27.28
CA PHE A 5 -3.40 -40.67 26.33
C PHE A 5 -3.88 -40.80 24.87
N LEU A 6 -4.63 -41.86 24.54
CA LEU A 6 -5.22 -42.04 23.21
C LEU A 6 -6.24 -40.95 22.86
N GLY A 7 -7.05 -40.52 23.83
CA GLY A 7 -7.98 -39.41 23.66
C GLY A 7 -7.26 -38.07 23.43
N LEU A 8 -6.19 -37.78 24.17
CA LEU A 8 -5.39 -36.58 23.93
C LEU A 8 -4.72 -36.61 22.55
N LEU A 9 -4.18 -37.77 22.17
CA LEU A 9 -3.54 -37.97 20.87
C LEU A 9 -4.52 -37.75 19.71
N SER A 10 -5.75 -38.27 19.80
CA SER A 10 -6.76 -38.08 18.75
C SER A 10 -7.18 -36.61 18.61
N ILE A 11 -7.29 -35.88 19.72
CA ILE A 11 -7.56 -34.44 19.72
C ILE A 11 -6.42 -33.69 19.00
N VAL A 12 -5.16 -33.98 19.35
CA VAL A 12 -4.01 -33.35 18.69
C VAL A 12 -3.98 -33.64 17.19
N ILE A 13 -4.22 -34.88 16.79
CA ILE A 13 -4.29 -35.27 15.37
C ILE A 13 -5.43 -34.52 14.65
N ALA A 14 -6.61 -34.41 15.26
CA ALA A 14 -7.73 -33.67 14.70
C ALA A 14 -7.41 -32.18 14.52
N PHE A 15 -6.78 -31.53 15.50
CA PHE A 15 -6.34 -30.15 15.39
C PHE A 15 -5.28 -29.95 14.29
N MET A 16 -4.30 -30.86 14.21
CA MET A 16 -3.29 -30.83 13.15
C MET A 16 -3.93 -30.99 11.76
N PHE A 17 -4.88 -31.91 11.62
CA PHE A 17 -5.62 -32.11 10.37
C PHE A 17 -6.40 -30.85 9.98
N LEU A 18 -7.13 -30.24 10.91
CA LEU A 18 -7.87 -29.00 10.66
C LEU A 18 -6.94 -27.84 10.29
N ALA A 19 -5.77 -27.73 10.92
CA ALA A 19 -4.79 -26.71 10.59
C ALA A 19 -4.22 -26.89 9.16
N ILE A 20 -3.87 -28.12 8.78
CA ILE A 20 -3.38 -28.44 7.43
C ILE A 20 -4.47 -28.17 6.39
N LEU A 21 -5.71 -28.61 6.67
CA LEU A 21 -6.84 -28.37 5.78
C LEU A 21 -7.11 -26.87 5.62
N GLY A 22 -7.11 -26.10 6.71
CA GLY A 22 -7.29 -24.66 6.69
C GLY A 22 -6.21 -23.93 5.89
N GLU A 23 -4.94 -24.32 6.07
CA GLU A 23 -3.82 -23.81 5.27
C GLU A 23 -4.00 -24.11 3.77
N ALA A 24 -4.36 -25.34 3.42
CA ALA A 24 -4.59 -25.74 2.03
C ALA A 24 -5.73 -24.93 1.39
N VAL A 25 -6.86 -24.81 2.07
CA VAL A 25 -8.02 -24.02 1.59
C VAL A 25 -7.64 -22.56 1.38
N LEU A 26 -6.95 -21.94 2.34
CA LEU A 26 -6.51 -20.55 2.21
C LEU A 26 -5.49 -20.37 1.09
N ARG A 27 -4.63 -21.36 0.84
CA ARG A 27 -3.69 -21.32 -0.28
C ARG A 27 -4.39 -21.37 -1.62
N VAL A 28 -5.33 -22.31 -1.79
CA VAL A 28 -6.14 -22.44 -3.01
C VAL A 28 -6.97 -21.18 -3.24
N ASN A 29 -7.64 -20.66 -2.21
CA ASN A 29 -8.46 -19.46 -2.33
C ASN A 29 -7.62 -18.23 -2.72
N HIS A 30 -6.40 -18.09 -2.19
CA HIS A 30 -5.52 -17.00 -2.58
C HIS A 30 -5.14 -17.06 -4.07
N VAL A 31 -4.70 -18.23 -4.56
CA VAL A 31 -4.36 -18.43 -5.98
C VAL A 31 -5.59 -18.26 -6.88
N ALA A 32 -6.74 -18.80 -6.47
CA ALA A 32 -7.98 -18.67 -7.21
C ALA A 32 -8.44 -17.21 -7.30
N LYS A 33 -8.30 -16.44 -6.21
CA LYS A 33 -8.57 -15.00 -6.23
C LYS A 33 -7.62 -14.29 -7.16
N GLU A 34 -6.32 -14.51 -7.08
CA GLU A 34 -5.35 -13.90 -8.01
C GLU A 34 -5.70 -14.19 -9.48
N ALA A 35 -6.07 -15.43 -9.80
CA ALA A 35 -6.48 -15.82 -11.15
C ALA A 35 -7.81 -15.20 -11.60
N LEU A 36 -8.80 -15.13 -10.70
CA LEU A 36 -10.14 -14.57 -11.00
C LEU A 36 -10.16 -13.05 -11.00
N THR A 37 -9.28 -12.43 -10.22
CA THR A 37 -9.20 -10.99 -10.02
C THR A 37 -8.02 -10.38 -10.76
N GLY A 38 -7.64 -10.94 -11.91
CA GLY A 38 -6.68 -10.33 -12.85
C GLY A 38 -7.02 -8.87 -13.28
N ASN A 39 -8.18 -8.35 -12.84
CA ASN A 39 -8.66 -6.97 -12.95
C ASN A 39 -8.58 -6.16 -11.63
N THR A 40 -7.91 -6.63 -10.59
CA THR A 40 -7.71 -5.82 -9.39
C THR A 40 -6.69 -4.75 -9.73
N ILE A 41 -6.96 -3.50 -9.33
CA ILE A 41 -5.95 -2.47 -9.35
C ILE A 41 -4.81 -2.93 -8.43
N LEU A 42 -3.75 -3.50 -9.01
CA LEU A 42 -2.49 -3.72 -8.30
C LEU A 42 -1.97 -2.33 -8.00
N LYS A 43 -2.09 -1.96 -6.72
CA LYS A 43 -1.79 -0.61 -6.30
C LYS A 43 -0.29 -0.41 -6.05
N PHE A 44 0.42 -1.47 -5.62
CA PHE A 44 1.77 -1.35 -5.09
C PHE A 44 2.65 -2.56 -5.39
N GLU A 45 3.95 -2.33 -5.41
CA GLU A 45 5.02 -3.32 -5.32
C GLU A 45 5.86 -3.06 -4.06
N LEU A 46 6.36 -4.12 -3.40
CA LEU A 46 7.21 -3.95 -2.23
C LEU A 46 8.58 -3.40 -2.62
N GLU A 47 9.12 -2.51 -1.79
CA GLU A 47 10.41 -1.87 -1.98
C GLU A 47 11.12 -1.70 -0.63
N GLU A 48 12.44 -1.81 -0.60
CA GLU A 48 13.21 -1.88 0.64
C GLU A 48 13.24 -0.54 1.39
N GLU A 49 13.44 0.56 0.68
CA GLU A 49 13.63 1.90 1.27
C GLU A 49 12.32 2.65 1.54
N LEU A 50 11.31 2.45 0.70
CA LEU A 50 10.02 3.11 0.82
C LEU A 50 8.98 2.21 1.49
N GLY A 51 9.26 0.91 1.62
CA GLY A 51 8.31 -0.11 2.05
C GLY A 51 7.49 -0.66 0.87
N TRP A 52 6.94 0.24 0.06
CA TRP A 52 6.28 -0.07 -1.21
C TRP A 52 6.39 1.12 -2.15
N VAL A 53 6.17 0.87 -3.44
CA VAL A 53 6.06 1.85 -4.53
C VAL A 53 4.81 1.56 -5.35
N GLY A 54 4.38 2.49 -6.21
CA GLY A 54 3.34 2.19 -7.21
C GLY A 54 3.76 1.03 -8.13
N THR A 55 2.78 0.27 -8.64
CA THR A 55 3.07 -0.80 -9.61
C THR A 55 3.68 -0.22 -10.88
N ARG A 56 4.80 -0.80 -11.32
CA ARG A 56 5.59 -0.32 -12.47
C ARG A 56 4.96 -0.80 -13.77
N ASP A 57 5.17 -0.01 -14.84
CA ASP A 57 4.70 -0.33 -16.20
C ASP A 57 3.21 -0.74 -16.21
N TYR A 58 2.42 -0.02 -15.42
CA TYR A 58 1.05 -0.37 -15.11
C TYR A 58 0.08 0.26 -16.11
N ALA A 59 -0.89 -0.53 -16.57
CA ALA A 59 -2.00 -0.04 -17.37
C ALA A 59 -3.29 -0.76 -16.95
N TYR A 60 -4.35 0.02 -16.74
CA TYR A 60 -5.66 -0.47 -16.36
C TYR A 60 -6.75 0.32 -17.04
N SER A 61 -7.71 -0.40 -17.63
CA SER A 61 -8.95 0.15 -18.15
C SER A 61 -10.09 -0.70 -17.59
N GLY A 62 -11.01 -0.07 -16.86
CA GLY A 62 -12.07 -0.80 -16.18
C GLY A 62 -13.13 0.09 -15.57
N GLU A 63 -14.00 -0.52 -14.77
CA GLU A 63 -15.12 0.16 -14.13
C GLU A 63 -14.93 0.24 -12.62
N LEU A 64 -15.18 1.42 -12.05
CA LEU A 64 -15.24 1.67 -10.62
C LEU A 64 -16.65 2.11 -10.21
N ARG A 65 -16.90 2.13 -8.89
CA ARG A 65 -18.15 2.62 -8.31
C ARG A 65 -17.88 3.80 -7.41
N ASP A 66 -18.71 4.83 -7.51
CA ASP A 66 -18.62 6.00 -6.65
C ASP A 66 -19.36 5.79 -5.31
N ALA A 67 -19.39 6.83 -4.48
CA ALA A 67 -20.09 6.80 -3.20
C ALA A 67 -21.62 6.59 -3.36
N ALA A 68 -22.19 6.97 -4.51
CA ALA A 68 -23.60 6.78 -4.85
C ALA A 68 -23.86 5.44 -5.58
N GLN A 69 -22.88 4.54 -5.63
CA GLN A 69 -22.91 3.25 -6.34
C GLN A 69 -23.05 3.35 -7.87
N GLN A 70 -22.85 4.54 -8.44
CA GLN A 70 -22.83 4.73 -9.87
C GLN A 70 -21.54 4.15 -10.44
N VAL A 71 -21.69 3.38 -11.52
CA VAL A 71 -20.57 2.79 -12.23
C VAL A 71 -20.01 3.81 -13.21
N TYR A 72 -18.69 3.98 -13.20
CA TYR A 72 -17.99 4.84 -14.15
C TYR A 72 -16.71 4.16 -14.61
N ARG A 73 -16.27 4.50 -15.83
CA ARG A 73 -15.05 3.97 -16.41
C ARG A 73 -13.84 4.78 -15.95
N VAL A 74 -12.72 4.09 -15.73
CA VAL A 74 -11.41 4.70 -15.48
C VAL A 74 -10.34 4.08 -16.37
N ASP A 75 -9.39 4.93 -16.75
CA ASP A 75 -8.19 4.56 -17.50
C ASP A 75 -6.96 5.11 -16.75
N ILE A 76 -6.14 4.19 -16.23
CA ILE A 76 -5.03 4.48 -15.32
C ILE A 76 -3.76 3.92 -15.92
N THR A 77 -2.71 4.74 -16.00
CA THR A 77 -1.38 4.31 -16.40
C THR A 77 -0.32 4.73 -15.38
N ALA A 78 0.78 3.98 -15.32
CA ALA A 78 1.97 4.36 -14.59
C ALA A 78 3.23 3.95 -15.35
N ASN A 79 4.29 4.75 -15.24
CA ASN A 79 5.56 4.53 -15.92
C ASN A 79 6.41 3.42 -15.26
N GLU A 80 7.65 3.27 -15.71
CA GLU A 80 8.61 2.27 -15.22
C GLU A 80 9.01 2.46 -13.75
N ASN A 81 8.69 3.61 -13.16
CA ASN A 81 8.90 3.91 -11.74
C ASN A 81 7.61 3.81 -10.91
N GLY A 82 6.48 3.48 -11.53
CA GLY A 82 5.17 3.42 -10.89
C GLY A 82 4.51 4.79 -10.68
N PHE A 83 4.91 5.82 -11.43
CA PHE A 83 4.31 7.15 -11.38
C PHE A 83 3.30 7.36 -12.49
N ARG A 84 2.19 8.02 -12.17
CA ARG A 84 1.13 8.32 -13.14
C ARG A 84 1.43 9.47 -14.09
N ALA A 85 2.31 10.38 -13.67
CA ALA A 85 2.84 11.41 -14.54
C ALA A 85 4.31 11.59 -14.23
N PHE A 86 5.14 11.45 -15.26
CA PHE A 86 6.55 11.73 -15.18
C PHE A 86 6.94 12.38 -16.51
N GLY A 87 6.85 13.70 -16.53
CA GLY A 87 7.17 14.53 -17.68
C GLY A 87 8.59 14.36 -18.20
N ASP A 88 8.97 15.16 -19.20
CA ASP A 88 10.37 15.17 -19.68
C ASP A 88 11.24 16.07 -18.79
N PRO A 89 12.13 15.49 -17.94
CA PRO A 89 12.97 16.30 -17.06
C PRO A 89 14.09 17.05 -17.78
N LEU A 90 14.51 16.57 -18.96
CA LEU A 90 15.69 17.03 -19.68
C LEU A 90 15.35 18.07 -20.75
N HIS A 91 14.28 17.86 -21.51
CA HIS A 91 14.02 18.67 -22.71
C HIS A 91 12.77 19.55 -22.61
N SER A 92 11.95 19.39 -21.57
CA SER A 92 10.76 20.23 -21.45
C SER A 92 11.11 21.72 -21.32
N GLN A 93 10.43 22.54 -22.12
CA GLN A 93 10.52 24.01 -22.08
C GLN A 93 9.43 24.62 -21.19
N ARG A 94 8.49 23.80 -20.71
CA ARG A 94 7.40 24.22 -19.81
C ARG A 94 7.90 24.33 -18.39
N ARG A 95 7.15 25.03 -17.53
CA ARG A 95 7.43 25.08 -16.10
C ARG A 95 7.22 23.69 -15.48
N LYS A 96 8.24 23.18 -14.79
CA LYS A 96 8.24 21.86 -14.17
C LYS A 96 7.68 21.95 -12.77
N VAL A 97 6.57 21.25 -12.52
CA VAL A 97 5.95 21.18 -11.20
C VAL A 97 5.93 19.74 -10.70
N LEU A 98 6.53 19.54 -9.53
CA LEU A 98 6.58 18.26 -8.84
C LEU A 98 5.49 18.19 -7.78
N PHE A 99 4.55 17.27 -7.94
CA PHE A 99 3.52 16.93 -6.96
C PHE A 99 3.97 15.72 -6.14
N LEU A 100 4.06 15.91 -4.82
CA LEU A 100 4.32 14.86 -3.84
C LEU A 100 3.04 14.62 -3.04
N GLY A 101 2.76 13.36 -2.71
CA GLY A 101 1.61 13.07 -1.85
C GLY A 101 1.36 11.60 -1.63
N ASP A 102 0.14 11.30 -1.20
CA ASP A 102 -0.31 9.97 -0.85
C ASP A 102 -1.36 9.44 -1.84
N SER A 103 -2.38 8.76 -1.32
CA SER A 103 -3.62 8.37 -1.99
C SER A 103 -4.22 9.42 -2.93
N PHE A 104 -4.22 10.71 -2.56
CA PHE A 104 -4.84 11.77 -3.37
C PHE A 104 -3.99 12.10 -4.61
N THR A 105 -2.66 12.04 -4.50
CA THR A 105 -1.75 12.20 -5.63
C THR A 105 -1.60 10.91 -6.43
N HIS A 106 -1.78 9.74 -5.80
CA HIS A 106 -1.85 8.46 -6.51
C HIS A 106 -3.15 8.35 -7.34
N ALA A 107 -4.24 8.94 -6.85
CA ALA A 107 -5.47 9.23 -7.58
C ALA A 107 -6.16 8.03 -8.26
N LEU A 108 -6.02 6.82 -7.73
CA LEU A 108 -6.48 5.56 -8.36
C LEU A 108 -8.01 5.46 -8.63
N GLN A 109 -8.79 6.46 -8.23
CA GLN A 109 -10.23 6.54 -8.42
C GLN A 109 -10.62 7.33 -9.68
N VAL A 110 -9.66 7.91 -10.41
CA VAL A 110 -9.96 8.73 -11.60
C VAL A 110 -9.00 8.39 -12.74
N SER A 111 -9.45 8.60 -13.98
CA SER A 111 -8.60 8.48 -15.16
C SER A 111 -7.42 9.46 -15.13
N ASP A 112 -6.36 9.16 -15.88
CA ASP A 112 -5.14 9.99 -15.90
C ASP A 112 -5.42 11.46 -16.26
N ASP A 113 -6.36 11.71 -17.18
CA ASP A 113 -6.80 13.04 -17.62
C ASP A 113 -7.69 13.78 -16.59
N LYS A 114 -8.11 13.09 -15.52
CA LYS A 114 -8.98 13.62 -14.46
C LYS A 114 -8.27 13.82 -13.13
N THR A 115 -7.00 13.45 -13.03
CA THR A 115 -6.21 13.75 -11.84
C THR A 115 -6.03 15.27 -11.68
N TYR A 116 -5.96 15.76 -10.44
CA TYR A 116 -5.88 17.20 -10.21
C TYR A 116 -4.61 17.82 -10.81
N PHE A 117 -3.52 17.07 -10.87
CA PHE A 117 -2.26 17.53 -11.46
C PHE A 117 -2.34 17.59 -13.00
N SER A 118 -3.03 16.66 -13.66
CA SER A 118 -3.29 16.76 -15.11
C SER A 118 -4.21 17.94 -15.44
N LEU A 119 -5.26 18.15 -14.64
CA LEU A 119 -6.16 19.30 -14.79
C LEU A 119 -5.47 20.66 -14.57
N LEU A 120 -4.40 20.70 -13.78
CA LEU A 120 -3.54 21.87 -13.62
C LEU A 120 -2.53 22.00 -14.76
N ALA A 121 -1.96 20.88 -15.23
CA ALA A 121 -1.06 20.84 -16.38
C ALA A 121 -1.69 21.50 -17.60
N ASP A 122 -2.94 21.13 -17.90
CA ASP A 122 -3.68 21.65 -19.06
C ASP A 122 -4.02 23.14 -18.93
N ARG A 123 -4.37 23.60 -17.70
CA ARG A 123 -4.79 24.99 -17.47
C ARG A 123 -3.64 25.99 -17.43
N LEU A 124 -2.47 25.54 -16.99
CA LEU A 124 -1.31 26.40 -16.70
C LEU A 124 -0.12 26.10 -17.62
N ASP A 125 -0.29 25.21 -18.59
CA ASP A 125 0.75 24.74 -19.52
C ASP A 125 2.03 24.27 -18.78
N LEU A 126 1.87 23.29 -17.89
CA LEU A 126 2.93 22.79 -17.02
C LEU A 126 3.47 21.44 -17.50
N GLU A 127 4.76 21.22 -17.27
CA GLU A 127 5.35 19.88 -17.24
C GLU A 127 5.15 19.30 -15.84
N VAL A 128 4.45 18.16 -15.76
CA VAL A 128 4.04 17.61 -14.48
C VAL A 128 4.78 16.33 -14.14
N PHE A 129 5.21 16.26 -12.89
CA PHE A 129 5.75 15.06 -12.26
C PHE A 129 4.90 14.78 -11.02
N ALA A 130 4.30 13.59 -10.92
CA ALA A 130 3.41 13.22 -9.82
C ALA A 130 3.93 11.96 -9.12
N LEU A 131 4.57 12.16 -7.97
CA LEU A 131 5.18 11.11 -7.15
C LEU A 131 4.28 10.79 -5.95
N GLY A 132 3.04 10.39 -6.24
CA GLY A 132 2.05 10.00 -5.24
C GLY A 132 1.86 8.49 -5.14
N VAL A 133 1.84 7.95 -3.92
CA VAL A 133 1.57 6.53 -3.68
C VAL A 133 0.63 6.38 -2.46
N ASP A 134 -0.40 5.54 -2.61
CA ASP A 134 -1.42 5.32 -1.57
C ASP A 134 -0.75 4.93 -0.24
N GLY A 135 -1.21 5.55 0.84
CA GLY A 135 -0.75 5.27 2.19
C GLY A 135 0.65 5.79 2.55
N TYR A 136 1.32 6.55 1.68
CA TYR A 136 2.56 7.22 2.06
C TYR A 136 2.32 8.23 3.20
N GLY A 137 3.27 8.29 4.14
CA GLY A 137 3.42 9.44 5.03
C GLY A 137 4.45 10.43 4.50
N THR A 138 4.56 11.61 5.11
CA THR A 138 5.48 12.66 4.63
C THR A 138 6.96 12.25 4.66
N LEU A 139 7.40 11.31 5.52
CA LEU A 139 8.76 10.78 5.43
C LEU A 139 9.01 10.01 4.13
N GLN A 140 8.06 9.20 3.67
CA GLN A 140 8.17 8.52 2.38
C GLN A 140 8.15 9.55 1.23
N GLN A 141 7.30 10.58 1.32
CA GLN A 141 7.28 11.68 0.36
C GLN A 141 8.61 12.45 0.33
N PHE A 142 9.27 12.65 1.47
CA PHE A 142 10.60 13.24 1.56
C PHE A 142 11.67 12.37 0.88
N LEU A 143 11.66 11.06 1.13
CA LEU A 143 12.59 10.13 0.48
C LEU A 143 12.40 10.11 -1.05
N MET A 144 11.15 10.23 -1.52
CA MET A 144 10.85 10.42 -2.94
C MET A 144 11.40 11.73 -3.48
N LEU A 145 11.24 12.82 -2.74
CA LEU A 145 11.80 14.11 -3.12
C LEU A 145 13.33 14.02 -3.26
N ASP A 146 14.00 13.48 -2.25
CA ASP A 146 15.47 13.31 -2.23
C ASP A 146 15.96 12.50 -3.44
N ARG A 147 15.26 11.41 -3.80
CA ARG A 147 15.62 10.53 -4.92
C ARG A 147 15.46 11.20 -6.30
N TYR A 148 14.50 12.10 -6.48
CA TYR A 148 14.11 12.58 -7.82
C TYR A 148 14.30 14.08 -8.05
N VAL A 149 14.51 14.89 -7.01
CA VAL A 149 14.58 16.37 -7.15
C VAL A 149 15.70 16.81 -8.08
N ASP A 150 16.88 16.20 -8.02
CA ASP A 150 18.03 16.58 -8.84
C ASP A 150 17.87 16.15 -10.31
N ARG A 151 17.12 15.07 -10.54
CA ARG A 151 16.76 14.62 -11.89
C ARG A 151 15.71 15.53 -12.51
N ILE A 152 14.66 15.86 -11.75
CA ILE A 152 13.52 16.64 -12.24
C ILE A 152 13.88 18.13 -12.36
N LYS A 153 14.61 18.66 -11.38
CA LYS A 153 14.89 20.10 -11.21
C LYS A 153 13.61 20.93 -11.33
N PRO A 154 12.61 20.71 -10.45
CA PRO A 154 11.32 21.39 -10.56
C PRO A 154 11.45 22.88 -10.27
N ASP A 155 10.66 23.71 -10.97
CA ASP A 155 10.49 25.13 -10.66
C ASP A 155 9.64 25.34 -9.39
N ALA A 156 8.74 24.39 -9.11
CA ALA A 156 7.88 24.40 -7.93
C ALA A 156 7.59 22.98 -7.44
N ILE A 157 7.40 22.85 -6.12
CA ILE A 157 6.99 21.60 -5.47
C ILE A 157 5.65 21.84 -4.79
N VAL A 158 4.70 20.95 -5.04
CA VAL A 158 3.39 20.91 -4.39
C VAL A 158 3.35 19.69 -3.49
N LEU A 159 3.30 19.92 -2.17
CA LEU A 159 3.13 18.87 -1.18
C LEU A 159 1.65 18.72 -0.84
N GLN A 160 1.05 17.60 -1.23
CA GLN A 160 -0.29 17.23 -0.84
C GLN A 160 -0.25 16.55 0.53
N LEU A 161 -0.95 17.13 1.50
CA LEU A 161 -1.11 16.60 2.84
C LEU A 161 -2.54 16.06 3.04
N CYS A 162 -2.67 15.03 3.86
CA CYS A 162 -3.90 14.40 4.26
C CYS A 162 -3.88 14.09 5.77
N PRO A 163 -5.03 14.01 6.48
CA PRO A 163 -5.02 13.72 7.91
C PRO A 163 -4.32 12.40 8.33
N ASN A 164 -4.22 11.41 7.44
CA ASN A 164 -3.47 10.18 7.74
C ASN A 164 -1.97 10.39 7.82
N ASP A 165 -1.40 11.44 7.21
CA ASP A 165 0.04 11.71 7.25
C ASP A 165 0.56 11.87 8.68
N PHE A 166 -0.18 12.54 9.55
CA PHE A 166 0.20 12.70 10.96
C PHE A 166 0.34 11.36 11.68
N VAL A 167 -0.57 10.43 11.39
CA VAL A 167 -0.55 9.08 11.96
C VAL A 167 0.59 8.26 11.34
N ASN A 168 0.75 8.33 10.01
CA ASN A 168 1.72 7.53 9.26
C ASN A 168 3.18 7.90 9.54
N ASN A 169 3.44 9.08 10.11
CA ASN A 169 4.77 9.48 10.56
C ASN A 169 5.11 9.05 12.00
N HIS A 170 4.14 8.58 12.79
CA HIS A 170 4.35 8.26 14.20
C HIS A 170 4.00 6.81 14.52
N TYR A 171 5.03 5.96 14.67
CA TYR A 171 4.90 4.51 14.85
C TYR A 171 3.86 4.09 15.90
N GLN A 172 3.91 4.68 17.11
CA GLN A 172 2.99 4.30 18.19
C GLN A 172 1.54 4.70 17.90
N VAL A 173 1.33 5.82 17.23
CA VAL A 173 -0.03 6.32 16.91
C VAL A 173 -0.60 5.47 15.78
N GLU A 174 0.22 5.12 14.79
CA GLU A 174 -0.20 4.19 13.74
C GLU A 174 -0.52 2.80 14.27
N LEU A 175 0.32 2.25 15.16
CA LEU A 175 0.10 0.94 15.79
C LEU A 175 -1.27 0.88 16.49
N GLN A 176 -1.72 2.01 17.05
CA GLN A 176 -2.99 2.14 17.75
C GLN A 176 -4.15 2.58 16.84
N SER A 177 -3.90 2.94 15.59
CA SER A 177 -4.93 3.47 14.67
C SER A 177 -5.54 2.35 13.82
N PRO A 178 -6.83 1.99 13.99
CA PRO A 178 -7.45 0.95 13.15
C PRO A 178 -7.64 1.39 11.70
N ARG A 179 -7.83 2.70 11.47
CA ARG A 179 -8.22 3.26 10.18
C ARG A 179 -7.04 3.72 9.34
N ASN A 180 -6.01 4.30 9.97
CA ASN A 180 -4.88 4.90 9.25
C ASN A 180 -3.63 4.01 9.27
N ASN A 181 -3.75 2.76 9.71
CA ASN A 181 -2.66 1.79 9.73
C ASN A 181 -2.67 0.95 8.45
N ASN A 182 -1.67 1.17 7.59
CA ASN A 182 -1.58 0.45 6.32
C ASN A 182 -1.11 -0.99 6.49
N GLY A 183 -0.61 -1.35 7.68
CA GLY A 183 -0.21 -2.71 8.03
C GLY A 183 1.00 -3.24 7.28
N MET A 184 1.77 -2.34 6.67
CA MET A 184 2.96 -2.65 5.89
C MET A 184 4.20 -2.06 6.56
N ARG A 185 5.35 -2.68 6.33
CA ARG A 185 6.64 -2.14 6.77
C ARG A 185 6.85 -0.80 6.07
N ARG A 186 7.20 0.24 6.84
CA ARG A 186 7.50 1.57 6.31
C ARG A 186 8.64 2.24 7.10
N PRO A 187 9.28 3.29 6.57
CA PRO A 187 10.22 4.11 7.32
C PRO A 187 9.51 5.01 8.34
N TYR A 188 10.15 5.24 9.49
CA TYR A 188 9.80 6.23 10.50
C TYR A 188 11.04 7.02 10.91
N TRP A 189 10.86 8.27 11.30
CA TRP A 189 11.94 9.07 11.88
C TRP A 189 11.95 8.87 13.39
N ILE A 190 12.94 8.12 13.91
CA ILE A 190 13.03 7.74 15.33
C ILE A 190 14.47 7.96 15.78
N ASP A 191 14.65 8.72 16.86
CA ASP A 191 15.95 9.01 17.48
C ASP A 191 16.98 9.60 16.49
N GLY A 192 16.52 10.47 15.58
CA GLY A 192 17.38 11.15 14.61
C GLY A 192 17.80 10.31 13.41
N ALA A 193 17.21 9.13 13.22
CA ALA A 193 17.49 8.26 12.08
C ALA A 193 16.22 7.67 11.46
N VAL A 194 16.31 7.29 10.19
CA VAL A 194 15.28 6.50 9.52
C VAL A 194 15.33 5.07 10.05
N GLN A 195 14.20 4.60 10.59
CA GLN A 195 14.05 3.25 11.10
C GLN A 195 12.83 2.58 10.48
N TYR A 196 13.03 1.38 9.96
CA TYR A 196 11.95 0.61 9.36
C TYR A 196 11.20 -0.20 10.41
N ARG A 197 9.88 -0.08 10.43
CA ARG A 197 9.01 -0.84 11.36
C ARG A 197 7.76 -1.34 10.66
N LEU A 198 7.25 -2.46 11.16
CA LEU A 198 5.91 -2.95 10.84
C LEU A 198 4.97 -2.49 11.97
N PRO A 199 3.97 -1.61 11.70
CA PRO A 199 3.03 -1.10 12.70
C PRO A 199 1.96 -2.14 13.06
N ARG A 200 2.39 -3.33 13.47
CA ARG A 200 1.50 -4.43 13.89
C ARG A 200 2.04 -5.12 15.14
N ALA A 201 1.13 -5.67 15.94
CA ALA A 201 1.49 -6.51 17.06
C ALA A 201 2.28 -7.74 16.59
N MET A 202 3.28 -8.15 17.39
CA MET A 202 4.15 -9.30 17.15
C MET A 202 4.78 -9.35 15.73
N PRO A 203 5.63 -8.37 15.34
CA PRO A 203 6.20 -8.31 13.99
C PRO A 203 6.94 -9.57 13.55
N TRP A 204 7.76 -10.16 14.42
CA TRP A 204 8.52 -11.38 14.12
C TRP A 204 7.60 -12.55 13.76
N LEU A 205 6.50 -12.71 14.50
CA LEU A 205 5.52 -13.77 14.27
C LEU A 205 4.78 -13.55 12.95
N ARG A 206 4.57 -12.31 12.54
CA ARG A 206 4.00 -11.97 11.23
C ARG A 206 4.93 -12.26 10.09
N HIS A 207 6.22 -11.95 10.23
CA HIS A 207 7.21 -12.32 9.22
C HIS A 207 7.25 -13.84 9.03
N PHE A 208 7.28 -14.59 10.14
CA PHE A 208 7.19 -16.06 10.09
C PHE A 208 5.88 -16.54 9.45
N ALA A 209 4.74 -16.02 9.88
CA ALA A 209 3.44 -16.41 9.34
C ALA A 209 3.34 -16.11 7.83
N ASN A 210 3.78 -14.93 7.40
CA ASN A 210 3.75 -14.57 5.98
C ASN A 210 4.63 -15.49 5.12
N ALA A 211 5.79 -15.90 5.64
CA ALA A 211 6.71 -16.78 4.93
C ALA A 211 6.25 -18.25 4.91
N HIS A 212 5.55 -18.72 5.95
CA HIS A 212 5.35 -20.16 6.17
C HIS A 212 3.90 -20.61 6.32
N SER A 213 2.95 -19.74 6.71
CA SER A 213 1.55 -20.13 6.93
C SER A 213 0.53 -19.03 6.67
N ARG A 214 -0.29 -19.21 5.63
CA ARG A 214 -1.45 -18.35 5.33
C ARG A 214 -2.53 -18.44 6.41
N LEU A 215 -2.71 -19.60 7.04
CA LEU A 215 -3.64 -19.79 8.15
C LEU A 215 -3.24 -18.99 9.38
N LEU A 216 -1.98 -19.08 9.81
CA LEU A 216 -1.49 -18.30 10.94
C LEU A 216 -1.60 -16.79 10.64
N TYR A 217 -1.22 -16.36 9.43
CA TYR A 217 -1.34 -14.97 9.01
C TYR A 217 -2.81 -14.50 9.04
N PHE A 218 -3.73 -15.34 8.57
CA PHE A 218 -5.18 -15.08 8.63
C PHE A 218 -5.66 -14.91 10.08
N ILE A 219 -5.27 -15.81 10.98
CA ILE A 219 -5.66 -15.76 12.41
C ILE A 219 -5.14 -14.46 13.04
N LEU A 220 -3.86 -14.13 12.86
CA LEU A 220 -3.27 -12.89 13.39
C LEU A 220 -4.02 -11.64 12.89
N THR A 221 -4.38 -11.64 11.61
CA THR A 221 -5.16 -10.54 11.02
C THR A 221 -6.57 -10.43 11.59
N ARG A 222 -7.20 -11.56 11.96
CA ARG A 222 -8.53 -11.56 12.61
C ARG A 222 -8.47 -11.10 14.05
N LEU A 223 -7.42 -11.49 14.79
CA LEU A 223 -7.18 -11.03 16.15
C LEU A 223 -7.04 -9.51 16.22
N ASP A 224 -6.29 -8.90 15.29
CA ASP A 224 -6.18 -7.44 15.20
C ASP A 224 -7.55 -6.75 15.10
N ARG A 225 -8.42 -7.27 14.22
CA ARG A 225 -9.75 -6.69 14.02
C ARG A 225 -10.63 -6.79 15.26
N LEU A 226 -10.40 -7.80 16.11
CA LEU A 226 -11.13 -7.97 17.37
C LEU A 226 -10.59 -7.02 18.43
N SER A 227 -9.26 -6.90 18.56
CA SER A 227 -8.66 -5.97 19.54
C SER A 227 -9.02 -4.51 19.29
N PHE A 228 -9.22 -4.12 18.02
CA PHE A 228 -9.66 -2.77 17.66
C PHE A 228 -11.16 -2.50 17.87
N LYS A 229 -11.99 -3.52 18.08
CA LYS A 229 -13.43 -3.34 18.39
C LYS A 229 -13.72 -3.21 19.88
N SER A 230 -12.76 -3.57 20.73
CA SER A 230 -12.91 -3.65 22.18
C SER A 230 -12.35 -2.45 22.95
N GLY A 231 -11.77 -1.45 22.27
CA GLY A 231 -11.29 -0.20 22.85
C GLY A 231 -12.03 0.98 22.25
#